data_AF-A0A538GPS4-F1
#
_entry.id   AF-A0A538GPS4-F1
#
_cell.length_a   1.000
_cell.length_b   1.000
_cell.length_c   1.000
_cell.angle_alpha   90.00
_cell.angle_beta   90.00
_cell.angle_gamma   90.00
#
_symmetry.space_group_name_H-M   'P 1'
#
loop_
_entity.id
_entity.type
_entity.pdbx_description
1 polymer ?
#
loop_
_entity_poly.entity_id
_entity_poly.type
_entity_poly.pdbx_seq_one_letter_code
_entity_poly.pdbx_strand_id
1 'polypeptide(L)' 'MSDRGWQLRGTAPPEQIETLSEELGLSRTTASVLVRRGYDDPAAARRFLDAELPEHDPLELGDMTAACEAIRAAIAAGTK' A
#
# COMPACT_ATOMS: atom_id res chain seq x y z
N MET A 1 33.50 -8.09 1.58
CA MET A 1 32.15 -8.09 2.17
C MET A 1 31.61 -6.68 2.08
N SER A 2 30.64 -6.40 1.22
CA SER A 2 30.01 -5.07 1.22
C SER A 2 29.15 -4.93 2.45
N ASP A 3 29.53 -4.00 3.32
CA ASP A 3 28.73 -3.55 4.45
C ASP A 3 27.46 -2.87 3.88
N ARG A 4 26.35 -3.60 3.84
CA ARG A 4 25.04 -3.02 3.50
C ARG A 4 24.47 -2.40 4.76
N GLY A 5 24.99 -1.23 5.11
CA GLY A 5 24.48 -0.43 6.21
C GLY A 5 22.98 -0.17 6.07
N TRP A 6 22.26 -0.25 7.18
CA TRP A 6 20.85 0.16 7.23
C TRP A 6 20.75 1.65 6.95
N GLN A 7 20.05 2.02 5.88
CA GLN A 7 19.82 3.40 5.52
C GLN A 7 18.35 3.76 5.73
N LEU A 8 18.11 4.83 6.49
CA LEU A 8 16.82 5.49 6.49
C LEU A 8 16.63 6.16 5.13
N ARG A 9 15.48 5.90 4.48
CA ARG A 9 15.05 6.71 3.34
C ARG A 9 15.04 8.18 3.76
N GLY A 10 15.37 9.06 2.81
CA GLY A 10 15.64 10.48 3.01
C GLY A 10 14.58 11.26 3.83
N THR A 11 14.87 12.52 4.09
CA THR A 11 14.02 13.37 4.92
C THR A 11 12.64 13.57 4.29
N ALA A 12 11.59 13.19 5.03
CA ALA A 12 10.22 13.57 4.72
C ALA A 12 10.08 15.09 4.95
N PRO A 13 9.58 15.87 3.96
CA PRO A 13 9.41 17.31 4.09
C PRO A 13 8.51 17.68 5.29
N PRO A 14 8.94 18.58 6.19
CA PRO A 14 8.17 18.94 7.38
C PRO A 14 6.75 19.39 7.07
N GLU A 15 6.55 20.16 6.00
CA GLU A 15 5.25 20.66 5.56
C GLU A 15 4.27 19.52 5.26
N GLN A 16 4.72 18.47 4.55
CA GLN A 16 3.88 17.31 4.25
C GLN A 16 3.52 16.54 5.53
N ILE A 17 4.46 16.46 6.49
CA ILE A 17 4.22 15.81 7.78
C ILE A 17 3.17 16.58 8.58
N GLU A 18 3.29 17.90 8.69
CA GLU A 18 2.34 18.71 9.46
C GLU A 18 0.95 18.69 8.80
N THR A 19 0.86 18.84 7.47
CA THR A 19 -0.41 18.72 6.74
C THR A 19 -1.10 17.39 7.01
N LEU A 20 -0.39 16.26 6.90
CA LEU A 20 -0.97 14.95 7.20
C LEU A 20 -1.37 14.80 8.67
N SER A 21 -0.54 15.30 9.59
CA SER A 21 -0.81 15.24 11.02
C SER A 21 -2.08 16.00 11.39
N GLU A 22 -2.24 17.22 10.88
CA GLU A 22 -3.40 18.08 11.16
C GLU A 22 -4.67 17.55 10.50
N GLU A 23 -4.63 17.26 9.19
CA GLU A 23 -5.84 16.88 8.44
C GLU A 23 -6.35 15.48 8.82
N LEU A 24 -5.44 14.56 9.16
CA LEU A 24 -5.82 13.18 9.47
C LEU A 24 -5.88 12.88 10.97
N GLY A 25 -5.51 13.84 11.83
CA GLY A 25 -5.46 13.66 13.28
C GLY A 25 -4.39 12.66 13.72
N LEU A 26 -3.25 12.63 13.02
CA LEU A 26 -2.18 11.65 13.22
C LEU A 26 -1.03 12.21 14.04
N SER A 27 -0.34 11.33 14.78
CA SER A 27 0.95 11.69 15.36
C SER A 27 1.96 12.05 14.26
N ARG A 28 2.84 13.01 14.55
CA ARG A 28 3.92 13.43 13.64
C ARG A 28 4.77 12.25 13.15
N THR A 29 5.01 11.29 14.04
CA THR A 29 5.75 10.05 13.71
C THR A 29 5.01 9.23 12.67
N THR A 30 3.69 9.05 12.81
CA THR A 30 2.86 8.32 11.86
C THR A 30 2.83 9.01 10.51
N ALA A 31 2.59 10.33 10.48
CA ALA A 31 2.62 11.13 9.25
C ALA A 31 3.99 11.03 8.55
N SER A 32 5.09 11.10 9.30
CA SER A 32 6.45 10.95 8.75
C SER A 32 6.72 9.57 8.13
N VAL A 33 6.08 8.51 8.61
CA VAL A 33 6.18 7.18 8.00
C VAL A 33 5.37 7.11 6.71
N LEU A 34 4.17 7.69 6.67
CA LEU A 34 3.30 7.73 5.49
C LEU A 34 3.95 8.49 4.33
N VAL A 35 4.50 9.69 4.60
CA VAL A 35 5.24 10.48 3.61
C VAL A 35 6.41 9.68 3.03
N ARG A 36 7.21 9.00 3.87
CA ARG A 36 8.32 8.15 3.40
C ARG A 36 7.88 6.94 2.57
N ARG A 37 6.62 6.53 2.69
CA ARG A 37 6.01 5.45 1.91
C ARG A 37 5.35 5.92 0.62
N GLY A 38 5.34 7.23 0.35
CA GLY A 38 4.70 7.82 -0.83
C GLY A 38 3.24 8.20 -0.63
N TYR A 39 2.78 8.26 0.62
CA TYR A 39 1.47 8.78 0.99
C TYR A 39 1.64 10.19 1.56
N ASP A 40 2.03 11.15 0.73
CA ASP A 40 2.18 12.57 1.09
C ASP A 40 0.96 13.42 0.77
N ASP A 41 -0.02 12.87 0.06
CA ASP A 41 -1.36 13.43 -0.14
C ASP A 41 -2.33 12.94 0.95
N PRO A 42 -3.04 13.84 1.69
CA PRO A 42 -3.98 13.46 2.74
C PRO A 42 -5.10 12.52 2.27
N ALA A 43 -5.62 12.70 1.05
CA ALA A 43 -6.69 11.86 0.54
C ALA A 43 -6.19 10.44 0.23
N ALA A 44 -5.04 10.31 -0.43
CA ALA A 44 -4.41 9.01 -0.67
C ALA A 44 -4.03 8.30 0.64
N ALA A 45 -3.48 9.04 1.60
CA ALA A 45 -3.15 8.53 2.93
C ALA A 45 -4.40 8.03 3.68
N ARG A 46 -5.52 8.76 3.61
CA ARG A 46 -6.81 8.32 4.18
C ARG A 46 -7.30 7.02 3.56
N ARG A 47 -7.36 6.93 2.22
CA ARG A 47 -7.80 5.70 1.52
C ARG A 47 -6.96 4.49 1.93
N PHE A 48 -5.65 4.67 2.03
CA PHE A 48 -4.74 3.62 2.50
C PHE A 48 -5.02 3.19 3.95
N LEU A 49 -5.20 4.15 4.86
CA LEU A 49 -5.46 3.88 6.28
C LEU A 49 -6.81 3.19 6.51
N ASP A 50 -7.82 3.56 5.72
CA ASP A 50 -9.16 2.97 5.76
C ASP A 50 -9.22 1.62 5.05
N ALA A 51 -8.09 1.15 4.48
CA ALA A 51 -7.98 -0.07 3.70
C ALA A 51 -9.04 -0.14 2.59
N GLU A 52 -9.29 0.99 1.92
CA GLU A 52 -10.16 1.02 0.75
C GLU A 52 -9.62 0.05 -0.31
N LEU A 53 -10.54 -0.56 -1.07
CA LEU A 53 -10.17 -1.52 -2.11
C LEU A 53 -9.14 -0.86 -3.05
N PRO A 54 -8.03 -1.54 -3.36
CA PRO A 54 -7.00 -0.96 -4.22
C PRO A 54 -7.59 -0.58 -5.57
N GLU A 55 -7.11 0.54 -6.13
CA GLU A 55 -7.48 1.00 -7.47
C GLU A 55 -7.01 0.04 -8.58
N HIS A 56 -6.14 -0.92 -8.25
CA HIS A 56 -5.57 -1.89 -9.19
C HIS A 56 -6.56 -3.01 -9.52
N ASP A 57 -6.70 -3.32 -10.81
CA ASP A 57 -7.46 -4.47 -11.28
C ASP A 57 -6.72 -5.77 -10.88
N PRO A 58 -7.32 -6.65 -10.06
CA PRO A 58 -6.69 -7.90 -9.66
C PRO A 58 -6.32 -8.81 -10.84
N LEU A 59 -6.99 -8.66 -11.99
CA LEU A 59 -6.72 -9.44 -13.20
C LEU A 59 -5.39 -9.06 -13.88
N GLU A 60 -4.77 -7.94 -13.51
CA GLU A 60 -3.42 -7.56 -13.95
C GLU A 60 -2.32 -8.40 -13.27
N LEU A 61 -2.64 -9.13 -12.20
CA LEU A 61 -1.69 -10.06 -11.59
C LEU A 61 -1.45 -11.24 -12.56
N GLY A 62 -0.18 -11.59 -12.76
CA GLY A 62 0.22 -12.69 -13.64
C GLY A 62 -0.58 -13.96 -13.39
N ASP A 63 -1.07 -14.57 -14.47
CA ASP A 63 -1.90 -15.78 -14.49
C ASP A 63 -3.22 -15.72 -13.70
N MET A 64 -3.66 -14.55 -13.22
CA MET A 64 -4.88 -14.44 -12.41
C MET A 64 -6.12 -15.01 -13.12
N THR A 65 -6.28 -14.69 -14.40
CA THR A 65 -7.40 -15.20 -15.21
C THR A 65 -7.36 -16.72 -15.31
N ALA A 66 -6.21 -17.29 -15.66
CA ALA A 66 -6.04 -18.74 -15.78
C ALA A 66 -6.26 -19.46 -14.43
N ALA A 67 -5.77 -18.89 -13.34
CA ALA A 67 -6.00 -19.41 -11.99
C ALA A 67 -7.49 -19.40 -11.63
N CYS A 68 -8.20 -18.30 -11.91
CA CYS A 68 -9.64 -18.20 -11.70
C CYS A 68 -10.42 -19.26 -12.49
N GLU A 69 -10.07 -19.47 -13.75
CA GLU A 69 -10.69 -20.50 -14.60
C GLU A 69 -10.45 -21.91 -14.06
N ALA A 70 -9.20 -22.22 -13.68
CA ALA A 70 -8.85 -23.52 -13.14
C ALA A 70 -9.61 -23.83 -11.83
N ILE A 71 -9.71 -22.87 -10.92
CA ILE A 71 -10.46 -23.03 -9.66
C ILE A 71 -11.95 -23.23 -9.94
N ARG A 72 -12.54 -22.45 -10.84
CA ARG A 72 -13.97 -22.61 -11.20
C ARG A 72 -14.24 -23.97 -11.82
N ALA A 73 -13.35 -24.47 -12.67
CA ALA A 73 -13.44 -25.81 -13.25
C ALA A 73 -13.35 -26.91 -12.17
N ALA A 74 -12.42 -26.77 -11.22
CA ALA A 74 -12.28 -27.70 -10.10
C ALA A 74 -13.53 -27.76 -9.22
N ILE A 75 -14.12 -26.59 -8.91
CA ILE A 75 -15.39 -26.49 -8.17
C ILE A 75 -16.51 -27.19 -8.93
N ALA A 76 -16.65 -26.94 -10.23
CA ALA A 76 -17.67 -27.58 -11.05
C ALA A 76 -17.48 -29.11 -11.14
N ALA A 77 -16.24 -29.59 -11.12
CA ALA A 77 -15.89 -31.01 -11.11
C ALA A 77 -15.97 -31.67 -9.72
N GLY A 78 -16.13 -30.89 -8.64
CA GLY A 78 -16.13 -31.39 -7.26
C GLY A 78 -14.76 -31.89 -6.78
N THR A 79 -13.67 -31.45 -7.40
CA THR A 79 -12.30 -31.81 -7.02
C THR A 79 -11.81 -30.94 -5.86
N LYS A 80 -11.13 -31.54 -4.88
CA LYS A 80 -10.55 -30.87 -3.71
C LYS A 80 -9.10 -30.44 -3.96
#